data_AF-A0AAX1F862-F1
#
_entry.id   AF-A0AAX1F862-F1
#
_cell.length_a   1.000
_cell.length_b   1.000
_cell.length_c   1.000
_cell.angle_alpha   90.00
_cell.angle_beta   90.00
_cell.angle_gamma   90.00
#
_symmetry.space_group_name_H-M   'P 1'
#
loop_
_entity.id
_entity.type
_entity.pdbx_description
1 polymer ?
#
loop_
_entity_poly.entity_id
_entity_poly.type
_entity_poly.pdbx_seq_one_letter_code
_entity_poly.pdbx_strand_id
1 'polypeptide(L)'
;MFGIINFSAYLLAVLLLVLLPGPNMIYCLSVAGQYGTKTGWSAFAGIFVGNGVLIVASTFGASALLQTYPSLFNALQLAGGAYLAYLGIMLLREGWLKLHHAAAAKADSHTAEGTLLQVFRKSLTISLLNPQSLLFFPAIMVQFVDIRYEHPYLSFLLLGGTFQLCSLLCMGTLILMANSVGRVGTKYSRVAAFGKSGAGALFIFFAAKLWLATAIV
;
A
#
# COMPACT_ATOMS: atom_id res chain seq x y z
N MET A 1 -23.04 2.77 8.22
CA MET A 1 -23.25 1.78 7.14
C MET A 1 -21.99 0.94 7.03
N PHE A 2 -22.09 -0.39 7.18
CA PHE A 2 -21.00 -1.38 7.14
C PHE A 2 -19.85 -1.27 8.18
N GLY A 3 -20.03 -0.60 9.31
CA GLY A 3 -19.02 -0.59 10.39
C GLY A 3 -17.66 0.05 10.04
N ILE A 4 -17.55 0.76 8.92
CA ILE A 4 -16.31 1.45 8.53
C ILE A 4 -16.29 2.85 9.14
N ILE A 5 -15.22 3.16 9.86
CA ILE A 5 -14.99 4.47 10.48
C ILE A 5 -14.10 5.29 9.54
N ASN A 6 -14.43 6.55 9.27
CA ASN A 6 -13.58 7.48 8.50
C ASN A 6 -13.13 6.96 7.10
N PHE A 7 -14.08 6.51 6.27
CA PHE A 7 -13.77 5.96 4.93
C PHE A 7 -12.96 6.89 4.02
N SER A 8 -13.20 8.20 4.07
CA SER A 8 -12.44 9.18 3.28
C SER A 8 -10.95 9.22 3.66
N ALA A 9 -10.65 9.11 4.95
CA ALA A 9 -9.29 9.02 5.47
C ALA A 9 -8.61 7.71 5.05
N TYR A 10 -9.36 6.60 5.09
CA TYR A 10 -8.89 5.32 4.57
C TYR A 10 -8.52 5.41 3.09
N LEU A 11 -9.43 5.93 2.27
CA LEU A 11 -9.22 6.07 0.82
C LEU A 11 -7.97 6.90 0.52
N LEU A 12 -7.78 8.00 1.26
CA LEU A 12 -6.60 8.85 1.14
C LEU A 12 -5.33 8.08 1.53
N ALA A 13 -5.32 7.39 2.68
CA ALA A 13 -4.17 6.59 3.13
C ALA A 13 -3.78 5.51 2.10
N VAL A 14 -4.77 4.81 1.55
CA VAL A 14 -4.59 3.81 0.48
C VAL A 14 -3.97 4.44 -0.76
N LEU A 15 -4.52 5.55 -1.26
CA LEU A 15 -4.00 6.21 -2.46
C LEU A 15 -2.54 6.65 -2.27
N LEU A 16 -2.23 7.26 -1.13
CA LEU A 16 -0.86 7.68 -0.82
C LEU A 16 0.12 6.50 -0.77
N LEU A 17 -0.31 5.39 -0.17
CA LEU A 17 0.53 4.21 0.00
C LEU A 17 0.72 3.45 -1.31
N VAL A 18 -0.32 3.36 -2.15
CA VAL A 18 -0.23 2.76 -3.49
C VAL A 18 0.69 3.56 -4.40
N LEU A 19 0.68 4.89 -4.29
CA LEU A 19 1.56 5.79 -5.05
C LEU A 19 2.97 5.89 -4.45
N LEU A 20 3.19 5.31 -3.27
CA LEU A 20 4.50 5.26 -2.67
C LEU A 20 5.39 4.27 -3.43
N PRO A 21 6.59 4.66 -3.88
CA PRO A 21 7.52 3.73 -4.51
C PRO A 21 8.04 2.71 -3.50
N GLY A 22 7.31 1.60 -3.34
CA GLY A 22 7.74 0.42 -2.60
C GLY A 22 8.30 -0.68 -3.53
N PRO A 23 8.75 -1.82 -2.98
CA PRO A 23 9.34 -2.92 -3.75
C PRO A 23 8.45 -3.40 -4.90
N ASN A 24 7.14 -3.57 -4.63
CA ASN A 24 6.14 -4.00 -5.61
C ASN A 24 6.03 -3.01 -6.80
N MET A 25 5.94 -1.71 -6.50
CA MET A 25 5.82 -0.67 -7.52
C MET A 25 7.11 -0.57 -8.36
N ILE A 26 8.27 -0.57 -7.70
CA ILE A 26 9.57 -0.48 -8.37
C ILE A 26 9.78 -1.68 -9.30
N TYR A 27 9.53 -2.90 -8.82
CA TYR A 27 9.67 -4.11 -9.64
C TYR A 27 8.74 -4.07 -10.86
N CYS A 28 7.46 -3.77 -10.64
CA CYS A 28 6.46 -3.74 -11.72
C CYS A 28 6.79 -2.70 -12.80
N LEU A 29 7.18 -1.49 -12.41
CA LEU A 29 7.56 -0.44 -13.36
C LEU A 29 8.88 -0.72 -14.06
N SER A 30 9.84 -1.34 -13.37
CA SER A 30 11.12 -1.73 -13.99
C SER A 30 10.89 -2.77 -15.09
N VAL A 31 10.07 -3.79 -14.80
CA VAL A 31 9.71 -4.82 -15.78
C VAL A 31 8.88 -4.24 -16.92
N ALA A 32 7.93 -3.36 -16.63
CA ALA A 32 7.12 -2.69 -17.65
C ALA A 32 7.98 -1.85 -18.61
N GLY A 33 8.93 -1.07 -18.08
CA GLY A 33 9.80 -0.21 -18.88
C GLY A 33 10.88 -0.97 -19.67
N GLN A 34 11.42 -2.07 -19.14
CA GLN A 34 12.47 -2.84 -19.81
C GLN A 34 11.92 -3.87 -20.81
N TYR A 35 10.80 -4.53 -20.49
CA TYR A 35 10.28 -5.68 -21.24
C TYR A 35 8.86 -5.46 -21.78
N GLY A 36 8.36 -4.22 -21.68
CA GLY A 36 7.08 -3.78 -22.24
C GLY A 36 5.87 -3.96 -21.33
N THR A 37 4.78 -3.27 -21.68
CA THR A 37 3.52 -3.22 -20.92
C THR A 37 2.92 -4.59 -20.65
N LYS A 38 2.99 -5.53 -21.59
CA LYS A 38 2.47 -6.91 -21.40
C LYS A 38 3.15 -7.62 -20.23
N THR A 39 4.47 -7.49 -20.13
CA THR A 39 5.27 -8.07 -19.05
C THR A 39 5.02 -7.32 -17.73
N GLY A 40 4.83 -6.00 -17.79
CA GLY A 40 4.39 -5.18 -16.67
C GLY A 40 3.04 -5.60 -16.08
N TRP A 41 2.04 -5.86 -16.93
CA TRP A 41 0.73 -6.38 -16.51
C TRP A 41 0.83 -7.77 -15.88
N SER A 42 1.73 -8.62 -16.39
CA SER A 42 1.99 -9.93 -15.77
C SER A 42 2.63 -9.80 -14.38
N ALA A 43 3.57 -8.88 -14.19
CA ALA A 43 4.12 -8.56 -12.88
C ALA A 43 3.06 -7.99 -11.93
N PHE A 44 2.21 -7.09 -12.44
CA PHE A 44 1.12 -6.53 -11.66
C PHE A 44 0.10 -7.59 -11.23
N ALA A 45 -0.26 -8.52 -12.12
CA ALA A 45 -1.17 -9.61 -11.78
C ALA A 45 -0.63 -10.46 -10.62
N GLY A 46 0.67 -10.73 -10.57
CA GLY A 46 1.29 -11.45 -9.44
C GLY A 46 1.22 -10.66 -8.13
N ILE A 47 1.51 -9.35 -8.18
CA ILE A 47 1.37 -8.45 -7.02
C ILE A 47 -0.08 -8.36 -6.56
N PHE A 48 -1.01 -8.24 -7.49
CA PHE A 48 -2.46 -8.13 -7.26
C PHE A 48 -2.98 -9.38 -6.55
N VAL A 49 -2.63 -10.56 -7.04
CA VAL A 49 -3.00 -11.83 -6.39
C VAL A 49 -2.34 -11.95 -5.01
N GLY A 50 -1.06 -11.62 -4.88
CA GLY A 50 -0.36 -11.66 -3.58
C GLY A 50 -0.99 -10.75 -2.53
N ASN A 51 -1.32 -9.51 -2.90
CA ASN A 51 -2.05 -8.60 -2.04
C ASN A 51 -3.44 -9.13 -1.69
N GLY A 52 -4.16 -9.72 -2.65
CA GLY A 52 -5.45 -10.36 -2.42
C GLY A 52 -5.37 -11.46 -1.36
N VAL A 53 -4.36 -12.33 -1.45
CA VAL A 53 -4.11 -13.38 -0.44
C VAL A 53 -3.87 -12.77 0.93
N LEU A 54 -3.01 -11.75 1.04
CA LEU A 54 -2.72 -11.09 2.31
C LEU A 54 -3.93 -10.36 2.89
N ILE A 55 -4.76 -9.73 2.05
CA ILE A 55 -6.00 -9.06 2.45
C ILE A 55 -6.99 -10.07 3.00
N VAL A 56 -7.17 -11.20 2.30
CA VAL A 56 -8.08 -12.26 2.74
C VAL A 56 -7.60 -12.86 4.06
N ALA A 57 -6.30 -13.18 4.16
CA ALA A 57 -5.70 -13.68 5.39
C ALA A 57 -5.85 -12.67 6.55
N SER A 58 -5.62 -11.38 6.30
CA SER A 58 -5.80 -10.32 7.30
C SER A 58 -7.26 -10.16 7.71
N THR A 59 -8.18 -10.27 6.76
CA THR A 59 -9.63 -10.16 7.01
C THR A 59 -10.10 -11.27 7.94
N PHE A 60 -9.78 -12.53 7.62
CA PHE A 60 -10.17 -13.66 8.45
C PHE A 60 -9.43 -13.67 9.79
N GLY A 61 -8.12 -13.37 9.79
CA GLY A 61 -7.33 -13.29 11.02
C GLY A 61 -7.82 -12.20 11.97
N ALA A 62 -8.06 -10.98 11.47
CA ALA A 62 -8.57 -9.87 12.26
C ALA A 62 -10.01 -10.11 12.74
N SER A 63 -10.88 -10.68 11.89
CA SER A 63 -12.26 -11.01 12.26
C SER A 63 -12.33 -12.08 13.35
N ALA A 64 -11.51 -13.12 13.24
CA ALA A 64 -11.43 -14.17 14.24
C ALA A 64 -10.88 -13.61 15.57
N LEU A 65 -9.81 -12.82 15.51
CA LEU A 65 -9.22 -12.19 16.69
C LEU A 65 -10.20 -11.29 17.43
N LEU A 66 -10.95 -10.47 16.68
CA LEU A 66 -11.97 -9.57 17.21
C LEU A 66 -13.07 -10.33 17.96
N GLN A 67 -13.54 -11.45 17.39
CA GLN A 67 -14.64 -12.24 17.97
C GLN A 67 -14.19 -13.10 19.16
N THR A 68 -12.95 -13.62 19.15
CA THR A 68 -12.47 -14.53 20.21
C THR A 68 -11.77 -13.79 21.34
N TYR A 69 -10.96 -12.76 21.03
CA TYR A 69 -10.12 -12.07 22.01
C TYR A 69 -10.16 -10.53 21.82
N PRO A 70 -11.24 -9.84 22.25
CA PRO A 70 -11.39 -8.40 22.07
C PRO A 70 -10.25 -7.56 22.66
N SER A 71 -9.67 -7.99 23.79
CA SER A 71 -8.53 -7.31 24.41
C SER A 71 -7.27 -7.37 23.54
N LEU A 72 -7.02 -8.51 22.89
CA LEU A 72 -5.89 -8.69 21.98
C LEU A 72 -6.10 -7.93 20.66
N PHE A 73 -7.36 -7.80 20.21
CA PHE A 73 -7.71 -6.93 19.09
C PHE A 73 -7.40 -5.46 19.37
N ASN A 74 -7.69 -4.95 20.58
CA ASN A 74 -7.33 -3.58 20.97
C ASN A 74 -5.81 -3.38 20.97
N ALA A 75 -5.05 -4.36 21.47
CA ALA A 75 -3.59 -4.32 21.38
C ALA A 75 -3.09 -4.30 19.93
N LEU A 76 -3.74 -5.07 19.05
CA LEU A 76 -3.45 -5.06 17.61
C LEU A 76 -3.80 -3.71 16.95
N GLN A 77 -4.90 -3.06 17.35
CA GLN A 77 -5.23 -1.71 16.89
C GLN A 77 -4.16 -0.69 17.29
N LEU A 78 -3.69 -0.73 18.54
CA LEU A 78 -2.62 0.14 19.01
C LEU A 78 -1.31 -0.11 18.25
N ALA A 79 -0.93 -1.37 18.05
CA ALA A 79 0.25 -1.74 17.28
C ALA A 79 0.13 -1.31 15.80
N GLY A 80 -1.06 -1.46 15.21
CA GLY A 80 -1.36 -1.03 13.85
C GLY A 80 -1.26 0.48 13.68
N GLY A 81 -1.82 1.25 14.62
CA GLY A 81 -1.69 2.70 14.67
C GLY A 81 -0.24 3.16 14.77
N ALA A 82 0.56 2.53 15.65
CA ALA A 82 1.99 2.82 15.77
C ALA A 82 2.76 2.52 14.47
N TYR A 83 2.44 1.41 13.80
CA TYR A 83 3.05 1.06 12.51
C TYR A 83 2.69 2.05 11.40
N LEU A 84 1.42 2.48 11.33
CA LEU A 84 0.99 3.51 10.37
C LEU A 84 1.66 4.87 10.65
N ALA A 85 1.85 5.23 11.92
CA ALA A 85 2.60 6.43 12.30
C ALA A 85 4.07 6.33 11.88
N TYR A 86 4.71 5.18 12.12
CA TYR A 86 6.07 4.89 11.68
C TYR A 86 6.19 5.03 10.15
N LEU A 87 5.27 4.43 9.39
CA LEU A 87 5.23 4.58 7.93
C LEU A 87 5.10 6.05 7.54
N GLY A 88 4.15 6.79 8.12
CA GLY A 88 3.95 8.23 7.86
C GLY A 88 5.20 9.07 8.09
N ILE A 89 5.92 8.82 9.20
CA ILE A 89 7.20 9.49 9.52
C ILE A 89 8.26 9.13 8.48
N MET A 90 8.33 7.85 8.08
CA MET A 90 9.26 7.42 7.04
C MET A 90 8.96 8.10 5.71
N LEU A 91 7.69 8.30 5.34
CA LEU A 91 7.31 9.02 4.12
C LEU A 91 7.78 10.47 4.13
N LEU A 92 7.65 11.14 5.27
CA LEU A 92 8.11 12.51 5.44
C LEU A 92 9.62 12.63 5.38
N ARG A 93 10.33 11.71 6.05
CA ARG A 93 11.79 11.66 6.00
C ARG A 93 12.28 11.42 4.58
N GLU A 94 11.69 10.48 3.86
CA GLU A 94 12.04 10.21 2.46
C GLU A 94 11.69 11.38 1.53
N GLY A 95 10.54 12.04 1.74
CA GLY A 95 10.16 13.23 1.02
C GLY A 95 11.17 14.36 1.20
N TRP A 96 11.63 14.56 2.45
CA TRP A 96 12.65 15.54 2.82
C TRP A 96 14.03 15.21 2.23
N LEU A 97 14.43 13.93 2.28
CA LEU A 97 15.70 13.43 1.74
C LEU A 97 15.73 13.49 0.21
N LYS A 98 14.65 13.14 -0.49
CA LYS A 98 14.54 13.26 -1.96
C LYS A 98 14.54 14.71 -2.44
N LEU A 99 14.18 15.67 -1.57
CA LEU A 99 14.32 17.11 -1.83
C LEU A 99 15.79 17.58 -1.77
N HIS A 100 16.64 16.90 -1.00
CA HIS A 100 18.05 17.29 -0.77
C HIS A 100 19.07 16.42 -1.51
N HIS A 101 18.75 15.16 -1.84
CA HIS A 101 19.59 14.29 -2.65
C HIS A 101 18.74 13.36 -3.51
N ALA A 102 18.93 13.42 -4.84
CA ALA A 102 18.45 12.41 -5.77
C ALA A 102 19.30 11.14 -5.64
N ALA A 103 19.22 10.46 -4.49
CA ALA A 103 19.76 9.13 -4.36
C ALA A 103 18.87 8.20 -5.17
N ALA A 104 19.40 7.73 -6.31
CA ALA A 104 18.83 6.64 -7.06
C ALA A 104 18.61 5.47 -6.09
N ALA A 105 17.35 5.08 -5.88
CA ALA A 105 17.10 3.77 -5.34
C ALA A 105 17.84 2.80 -6.28
N LYS A 106 18.86 2.12 -5.76
CA LYS A 106 19.43 0.96 -6.44
C LYS A 106 18.26 0.00 -6.58
N ALA A 107 17.61 0.05 -7.74
CA ALA A 107 16.84 -1.08 -8.19
C ALA A 107 17.87 -2.19 -8.25
N ASP A 108 17.83 -3.11 -7.29
CA ASP A 108 18.45 -4.41 -7.53
C ASP A 108 17.86 -4.86 -8.86
N SER A 109 18.71 -4.83 -9.88
CA SER A 109 18.38 -5.13 -11.25
C SER A 109 18.13 -6.62 -11.32
N HIS A 110 16.98 -7.03 -10.79
CA HIS A 110 16.45 -8.35 -10.95
C HIS A 110 15.97 -8.43 -12.39
N THR A 111 16.94 -8.65 -13.29
CA THR A 111 16.75 -8.99 -14.68
C THR A 111 15.59 -9.96 -14.80
N ALA A 112 14.54 -9.53 -15.48
CA ALA A 112 13.42 -10.40 -15.80
C ALA A 112 13.69 -10.97 -17.18
N GLU A 113 14.66 -11.86 -17.29
CA GLU A 113 14.69 -12.84 -18.36
C GLU A 113 13.72 -13.96 -17.98
N GLY A 114 12.59 -14.04 -18.68
CA GLY A 114 11.64 -15.12 -18.43
C GLY A 114 10.30 -14.94 -19.12
N THR A 115 9.57 -16.06 -19.23
CA THR A 115 8.18 -16.09 -19.69
C THR A 115 7.27 -15.26 -18.76
N LEU A 116 6.10 -14.84 -19.27
CA LEU A 116 5.10 -14.11 -18.45
C LEU A 116 4.78 -14.86 -17.15
N LEU A 117 4.69 -16.19 -17.19
CA LEU A 117 4.44 -17.00 -16.00
C LEU A 117 5.55 -16.88 -14.95
N GLN A 118 6.82 -16.78 -15.35
CA GLN A 118 7.94 -16.60 -14.43
C GLN A 118 7.90 -15.22 -13.79
N VAL A 119 7.57 -14.18 -14.56
CA VAL A 119 7.40 -12.82 -14.06
C VAL A 119 6.25 -12.74 -13.05
N PHE A 120 5.12 -13.38 -13.35
CA PHE A 120 3.98 -13.50 -12.44
C PHE A 120 4.36 -14.21 -11.13
N ARG A 121 5.01 -15.38 -11.20
CA ARG A 121 5.41 -16.13 -9.99
C ARG A 121 6.39 -15.34 -9.14
N LYS A 122 7.39 -14.70 -9.76
CA LYS A 122 8.38 -13.88 -9.06
C LYS A 122 7.73 -12.68 -8.36
N SER A 123 6.87 -11.94 -9.06
CA SER A 123 6.14 -10.80 -8.48
C SER A 123 5.17 -11.21 -7.38
N LEU A 124 4.53 -12.38 -7.51
CA LEU A 124 3.70 -12.97 -6.46
C LEU A 124 4.53 -13.24 -5.19
N THR A 125 5.67 -13.90 -5.32
CA THR A 125 6.57 -14.18 -4.18
C THR A 125 7.08 -12.89 -3.54
N ILE A 126 7.50 -11.91 -4.34
CA ILE A 126 7.92 -10.59 -3.84
C ILE A 126 6.80 -9.94 -3.04
N SER A 127 5.56 -9.99 -3.55
CA SER A 127 4.41 -9.37 -2.89
C SER A 127 4.04 -10.07 -1.57
N LEU A 128 4.04 -11.40 -1.55
CA LEU A 128 3.72 -12.19 -0.36
C LEU A 128 4.75 -12.02 0.75
N LEU A 129 6.03 -11.89 0.40
CA LEU A 129 7.12 -11.70 1.34
C LEU A 129 7.39 -10.22 1.65
N ASN A 130 6.63 -9.29 1.06
CA ASN A 130 6.84 -7.87 1.26
C ASN A 130 6.47 -7.49 2.71
N PRO A 131 7.45 -7.13 3.57
CA PRO A 131 7.17 -6.79 4.96
C PRO A 131 6.26 -5.58 5.07
N GLN A 132 6.33 -4.66 4.09
CA GLN A 132 5.45 -3.50 4.03
C GLN A 132 3.98 -3.96 3.91
N SER A 133 3.66 -4.84 2.97
CA SER A 133 2.30 -5.36 2.75
C SER A 133 1.83 -6.25 3.90
N LEU A 134 2.71 -7.15 4.37
CA LEU A 134 2.43 -8.09 5.46
C LEU A 134 1.98 -7.39 6.75
N LEU A 135 2.65 -6.31 7.12
CA LEU A 135 2.31 -5.54 8.32
C LEU A 135 1.21 -4.51 8.06
N PHE A 136 1.15 -3.97 6.84
CA PHE A 136 0.18 -2.94 6.47
C PHE A 136 -1.26 -3.44 6.47
N PHE A 137 -1.55 -4.59 5.85
CA PHE A 137 -2.93 -5.03 5.70
C PHE A 137 -3.62 -5.27 7.05
N PRO A 138 -3.04 -6.01 8.01
CA PRO A 138 -3.64 -6.13 9.34
C PRO A 138 -3.79 -4.77 10.03
N ALA A 139 -2.75 -3.92 9.98
CA ALA A 139 -2.73 -2.62 10.66
C ALA A 139 -3.81 -1.66 10.14
N ILE A 140 -3.93 -1.51 8.82
CA ILE A 140 -4.93 -0.62 8.24
C ILE A 140 -6.33 -1.20 8.35
N MET A 141 -6.51 -2.51 8.27
CA MET A 141 -7.82 -3.16 8.41
C MET A 141 -8.44 -2.82 9.77
N VAL A 142 -7.72 -3.12 10.86
CA VAL A 142 -8.27 -2.96 12.22
C VAL A 142 -8.51 -1.51 12.61
N GLN A 143 -7.77 -0.57 12.00
CA GLN A 143 -7.83 0.84 12.36
C GLN A 143 -9.11 1.54 11.89
N PHE A 144 -9.75 1.03 10.83
CA PHE A 144 -10.91 1.66 10.19
C PHE A 144 -12.21 0.86 10.37
N VAL A 145 -12.25 -0.12 11.28
CA VAL A 145 -13.44 -0.94 11.57
C VAL A 145 -13.93 -0.70 13.00
N ASP A 146 -15.24 -0.50 13.17
CA ASP A 146 -15.92 -0.41 14.46
C ASP A 146 -16.05 -1.80 15.09
N ILE A 147 -15.47 -1.96 16.28
CA ILE A 147 -15.51 -3.18 17.10
C ILE A 147 -16.93 -3.61 17.44
N ARG A 148 -17.87 -2.66 17.51
CA ARG A 148 -19.28 -2.92 17.87
C ARG A 148 -20.13 -3.35 16.68
N TYR A 149 -19.56 -3.42 15.48
CA TYR A 149 -20.32 -3.83 14.30
C TYR A 149 -20.52 -5.34 14.26
N GLU A 150 -21.75 -5.79 14.03
CA GLU A 150 -22.14 -7.21 14.08
C GLU A 150 -21.47 -8.09 13.02
N HIS A 151 -21.03 -7.49 11.89
CA HIS A 151 -20.48 -8.21 10.74
C HIS A 151 -19.13 -7.63 10.27
N PRO A 152 -18.07 -7.67 11.11
CA PRO A 152 -16.80 -6.98 10.85
C PRO A 152 -16.07 -7.50 9.59
N TYR A 153 -16.31 -8.75 9.21
CA TYR A 153 -15.78 -9.35 7.98
C TYR A 153 -16.21 -8.59 6.72
N LEU A 154 -17.44 -8.04 6.68
CA LEU A 154 -17.90 -7.22 5.55
C LEU A 154 -17.11 -5.93 5.44
N SER A 155 -16.83 -5.28 6.58
CA SER A 155 -16.02 -4.06 6.64
C SER A 155 -14.62 -4.31 6.10
N PHE A 156 -13.97 -5.38 6.55
CA PHE A 156 -12.64 -5.77 6.09
C PHE A 156 -12.61 -6.11 4.60
N LEU A 157 -13.59 -6.87 4.09
CA LEU A 157 -13.70 -7.19 2.66
C LEU A 157 -13.90 -5.94 1.80
N LEU A 158 -14.74 -5.00 2.23
CA LEU A 158 -14.98 -3.73 1.52
C LEU A 158 -13.72 -2.85 1.48
N LEU A 159 -13.03 -2.73 2.61
CA LEU A 159 -11.75 -2.03 2.67
C LEU A 159 -10.74 -2.71 1.72
N GLY A 160 -10.65 -4.04 1.77
CA GLY A 160 -9.74 -4.83 0.94
C GLY A 160 -10.01 -4.67 -0.55
N GLY A 161 -11.29 -4.75 -0.94
CA GLY A 161 -11.73 -4.50 -2.31
C GLY A 161 -11.44 -3.06 -2.76
N THR A 162 -11.64 -2.08 -1.89
CA THR A 162 -11.30 -0.67 -2.18
C THR A 162 -9.81 -0.50 -2.44
N PHE A 163 -8.95 -1.07 -1.58
CA PHE A 163 -7.50 -1.08 -1.81
C PHE A 163 -7.15 -1.70 -3.17
N GLN A 164 -7.76 -2.83 -3.48
CA GLN A 164 -7.48 -3.58 -4.69
C GLN A 164 -7.89 -2.81 -5.96
N LEU A 165 -9.02 -2.10 -5.92
CA LEU A 165 -9.47 -1.20 -6.98
C LEU A 165 -8.53 0.00 -7.14
N CYS A 166 -8.16 0.67 -6.05
CA CYS A 166 -7.20 1.76 -6.09
C CYS A 166 -5.85 1.31 -6.68
N SER A 167 -5.37 0.14 -6.25
CA SER A 167 -4.14 -0.48 -6.78
C SER A 167 -4.24 -0.74 -8.28
N LEU A 168 -5.34 -1.31 -8.77
CA LEU A 168 -5.57 -1.54 -10.20
C LEU A 168 -5.55 -0.25 -11.01
N LEU A 169 -6.25 0.79 -10.55
CA LEU A 169 -6.34 2.07 -11.25
C LEU A 169 -4.99 2.79 -11.28
N CYS A 170 -4.32 2.92 -10.12
CA CYS A 170 -3.05 3.62 -10.02
C CYS A 170 -1.91 2.86 -10.72
N MET A 171 -1.77 1.56 -10.48
CA MET A 171 -0.69 0.79 -11.11
C MET A 171 -0.96 0.54 -12.59
N GLY A 172 -2.21 0.28 -12.98
CA GLY A 172 -2.59 0.13 -14.38
C GLY A 172 -2.25 1.37 -15.21
N THR A 173 -2.58 2.57 -14.70
CA THR A 173 -2.20 3.82 -15.37
C THR A 173 -0.69 3.98 -15.47
N LEU A 174 0.06 3.72 -14.39
CA LEU A 174 1.53 3.80 -14.41
C LEU A 174 2.19 2.80 -15.36
N ILE A 175 1.68 1.56 -15.47
CA ILE A 175 2.21 0.54 -16.39
C ILE A 175 1.98 0.95 -17.85
N LEU A 176 0.81 1.50 -18.16
CA LEU A 176 0.52 2.02 -19.50
C LEU A 176 1.44 3.20 -19.85
N MET A 177 1.74 4.05 -18.87
CA MET A 177 2.64 5.20 -19.04
C MET A 177 4.13 4.82 -19.04
N ALA A 178 4.52 3.66 -18.49
CA ALA A 178 5.92 3.23 -18.42
C ALA A 178 6.57 3.13 -19.82
N ASN A 179 5.80 2.75 -20.83
CA ASN A 179 6.28 2.64 -22.21
C ASN A 179 6.22 3.94 -23.03
N SER A 180 5.38 4.91 -22.65
CA SER A 180 5.34 6.22 -23.32
C SER A 180 6.51 7.11 -22.89
N VAL A 181 6.95 6.98 -21.64
CA VAL A 181 8.12 7.70 -21.09
C VAL A 181 9.45 7.16 -21.67
N GLY A 182 9.51 5.89 -22.08
CA GLY A 182 10.66 5.35 -22.82
C GLY A 182 10.93 6.01 -24.18
N ARG A 183 9.99 6.84 -24.68
CA ARG A 183 10.13 7.63 -25.92
C ARG A 183 10.25 9.15 -25.69
N VAL A 184 10.07 9.63 -24.46
CA VAL A 184 10.12 11.06 -24.13
C VAL A 184 11.02 11.25 -22.92
N GLY A 185 12.26 11.67 -23.19
CA GLY A 185 13.27 11.92 -22.17
C GLY A 185 12.81 12.82 -21.03
N THR A 186 13.16 12.41 -19.81
CA THR A 186 13.60 13.24 -18.67
C THR A 186 12.87 14.57 -18.39
N LYS A 187 11.52 14.60 -18.34
CA LYS A 187 10.78 15.82 -17.90
C LYS A 187 9.82 15.71 -16.71
N TYR A 188 9.63 14.54 -16.08
CA TYR A 188 8.61 14.34 -15.04
C TYR A 188 9.13 14.02 -13.62
N SER A 189 10.32 14.49 -13.24
CA SER A 189 10.90 14.26 -11.91
C SER A 189 10.25 15.11 -10.79
N ARG A 190 9.77 16.34 -11.08
CA ARG A 190 9.28 17.28 -10.03
C ARG A 190 7.84 17.01 -9.57
N VAL A 191 6.95 16.55 -10.44
CA VAL A 191 5.54 16.30 -10.10
C VAL A 191 5.39 15.12 -9.13
N ALA A 192 6.23 14.09 -9.28
CA ALA A 192 6.29 12.95 -8.37
C ALA A 192 6.93 13.28 -7.00
N ALA A 193 7.67 14.38 -6.88
CA ALA A 193 8.27 14.85 -5.63
C ALA A 193 7.29 15.69 -4.80
N PHE A 194 6.49 16.54 -5.45
CA PHE A 194 5.46 17.34 -4.79
C PHE A 194 4.33 16.49 -4.19
N GLY A 195 3.91 15.42 -4.87
CA GLY A 195 2.88 14.51 -4.34
C GLY A 195 3.28 13.78 -3.06
N LYS A 196 4.57 13.46 -2.89
CA LYS A 196 5.08 12.73 -1.71
C LYS A 196 5.15 13.58 -0.46
N SER A 197 5.40 14.89 -0.60
CA SER A 197 5.48 15.81 0.54
C SER A 197 4.09 16.15 1.10
N GLY A 198 3.07 16.25 0.24
CA GLY A 198 1.68 16.43 0.69
C GLY A 198 1.12 15.19 1.39
N ALA A 199 1.50 14.00 0.92
CA ALA A 199 1.12 12.72 1.51
C ALA A 199 1.58 12.58 2.98
N GLY A 200 2.85 12.92 3.23
CA GLY A 200 3.43 12.81 4.56
C GLY A 200 2.81 13.76 5.59
N ALA A 201 2.50 15.00 5.19
CA ALA A 201 1.86 15.99 6.07
C ALA A 201 0.46 15.53 6.51
N LEU A 202 -0.28 14.89 5.61
CA LEU A 202 -1.58 14.29 5.89
C LEU A 202 -1.46 13.10 6.85
N PHE A 203 -0.46 12.24 6.71
CA PHE A 203 -0.24 11.15 7.65
C PHE A 203 0.13 11.63 9.07
N ILE A 204 0.95 12.68 9.22
CA ILE A 204 1.19 13.30 10.55
C ILE A 204 -0.08 13.90 11.13
N PHE A 205 -0.86 14.59 10.31
CA PHE A 205 -2.13 15.18 10.74
C PHE A 205 -3.09 14.09 11.26
N PHE A 206 -3.18 12.96 10.56
CA PHE A 206 -4.00 11.82 10.98
C PHE A 206 -3.48 11.15 12.25
N ALA A 207 -2.17 10.94 12.38
CA ALA A 207 -1.58 10.37 13.60
C ALA A 207 -1.82 11.25 14.83
N ALA A 208 -1.68 12.58 14.69
CA ALA A 208 -1.96 13.55 15.75
C ALA A 208 -3.46 13.58 16.12
N LYS A 209 -4.35 13.54 15.12
CA LYS A 209 -5.80 13.50 15.35
C LYS A 209 -6.25 12.20 16.03
N LEU A 210 -5.64 11.07 15.67
CA LEU A 210 -5.91 9.77 16.29
C LEU A 210 -5.52 9.79 17.78
N TRP A 211 -4.35 10.36 18.10
CA TRP A 211 -3.85 10.47 19.47
C TRP A 211 -4.69 11.40 20.35
N LEU A 212 -5.21 12.49 19.77
CA LEU A 212 -6.13 13.40 20.45
C LEU A 212 -7.53 12.78 20.67
N ALA A 213 -7.97 11.90 19.78
CA ALA A 213 -9.26 11.21 19.91
C ALA A 213 -9.25 10.12 21.00
N THR A 214 -8.10 9.48 21.26
CA THR A 214 -7.89 8.55 22.38
C THR A 214 -7.59 9.24 23.71
N ALA A 215 -7.28 10.54 23.74
CA ALA A 215 -7.03 11.28 24.97
C ALA A 215 -8.30 11.88 25.62
N ILE A 216 -9.47 11.72 24.98
CA ILE A 216 -10.76 12.29 25.41
C ILE A 216 -11.77 11.18 25.78
N VAL A 217 -11.33 9.92 25.82
CA VAL A 217 -12.10 8.76 26.33
C VAL A 217 -11.27 8.06 27.38
#